data_AF-A0A0V0S7T2-F1
#
_entry.id   AF-A0A0V0S7T2-F1
#
_cell.length_a   1.000
_cell.length_b   1.000
_cell.length_c   1.000
_cell.angle_alpha   90.00
_cell.angle_beta   90.00
_cell.angle_gamma   90.00
#
_symmetry.space_group_name_H-M   'P 1'
#
loop_
_entity.id
_entity.type
_entity.pdbx_description
1 polymer ?
#
loop_
_entity_poly.entity_id
_entity_poly.type
_entity_poly.pdbx_seq_one_letter_code
_entity_poly.pdbx_strand_id
1 'polypeptide(L)' 'MPAYIHTDHGSSFMSNNLKTYLHSLGVVTSRRTTHNPQGNGEAERYNGIMWKAVTLALKSHNIRIEQWEEVIG' A
#
# COMPACT_ATOMS: atom_id res chain seq x y z
N MET A 1 -3.53 16.21 -4.94
CA MET A 1 -3.42 15.38 -3.71
C MET A 1 -4.74 14.67 -3.48
N PRO A 2 -4.75 13.40 -3.05
CA PRO A 2 -6.00 12.68 -2.81
C PRO A 2 -6.77 13.34 -1.66
N ALA A 3 -8.07 13.50 -1.80
CA ALA A 3 -8.90 14.08 -0.74
C ALA A 3 -9.07 13.13 0.46
N TYR A 4 -8.85 11.83 0.24
CA TYR A 4 -9.14 10.79 1.21
C TYR A 4 -8.17 9.60 1.11
N ILE A 5 -7.74 9.09 2.26
CA ILE A 5 -6.95 7.87 2.36
C ILE A 5 -7.66 6.88 3.30
N HIS A 6 -7.77 5.64 2.84
CA HIS A 6 -8.24 4.51 3.64
C HIS A 6 -7.04 3.61 3.97
N THR A 7 -6.82 3.34 5.26
CA THR A 7 -5.72 2.47 5.72
C THR A 7 -6.24 1.43 6.71
N ASP A 8 -5.48 0.36 6.90
CA ASP A 8 -5.71 -0.58 7.98
C ASP A 8 -5.27 0.00 9.35
N HIS A 9 -5.36 -0.82 10.39
CA HIS A 9 -4.95 -0.48 11.76
C HIS A 9 -3.45 -0.71 12.03
N GLY A 10 -2.60 -0.73 10.99
CA GLY A 10 -1.16 -0.79 11.18
C GLY A 10 -0.67 0.35 12.08
N SER A 11 0.18 0.05 13.06
CA SER A 11 0.65 1.04 14.05
C SER A 11 1.32 2.26 13.40
N SER A 12 2.00 2.08 12.27
CA SER A 12 2.58 3.16 11.46
C SER A 12 1.52 4.13 10.92
N PHE A 13 0.37 3.60 10.47
CA PHE A 13 -0.78 4.39 10.01
C PHE A 13 -1.55 5.07 11.15
N MET A 14 -1.34 4.59 12.39
CA MET A 14 -1.98 5.12 13.59
C MET A 14 -1.19 6.24 14.27
N SER A 15 0.06 6.48 13.85
CA SER A 15 0.95 7.48 14.46
C SER A 15 0.36 8.89 14.41
N ASN A 16 0.54 9.65 15.50
CA ASN A 16 0.03 11.02 15.56
C ASN A 16 0.72 11.93 14.53
N ASN A 17 2.00 11.67 14.25
CA ASN A 17 2.77 12.41 13.26
C ASN A 17 2.16 12.27 11.85
N LEU A 18 1.80 11.05 11.44
CA LEU A 18 1.17 10.83 10.13
C LEU A 18 -0.20 11.50 10.03
N LYS A 19 -0.99 11.47 11.09
CA LYS A 19 -2.31 12.15 11.13
C LYS A 19 -2.16 13.66 10.98
N THR A 20 -1.24 14.27 11.73
CA THR A 20 -0.98 15.71 11.65
C THR A 20 -0.47 16.11 10.27
N TYR A 21 0.40 15.30 9.66
CA TYR A 21 0.90 15.52 8.32
C TYR A 21 -0.20 15.42 7.25
N LEU A 22 -1.04 14.39 7.30
CA LEU A 22 -2.13 14.25 6.32
C LEU A 22 -3.18 15.36 6.50
N HIS A 23 -3.48 15.74 7.74
CA HIS A 23 -4.36 16.87 8.01
C HIS A 23 -3.79 18.20 7.51
N SER A 24 -2.47 18.45 7.64
CA SER A 24 -1.86 19.67 7.10
C SER A 24 -1.88 19.73 5.58
N LEU A 25 -1.97 18.57 4.91
CA LEU A 25 -2.18 18.46 3.47
C LEU A 25 -3.66 18.50 3.05
N GLY A 26 -4.59 18.69 3.99
CA GLY A 26 -6.03 18.67 3.73
C GLY A 26 -6.58 17.28 3.37
N VAL A 27 -5.84 16.22 3.70
CA VAL A 27 -6.21 14.84 3.40
C VAL A 27 -6.96 14.24 4.58
N VAL A 28 -8.18 13.77 4.33
CA VAL A 28 -9.00 13.10 5.34
C VAL A 28 -8.60 11.63 5.43
N THR A 29 -8.36 11.13 6.64
CA THR A 29 -8.08 9.71 6.86
C THR A 29 -9.32 9.00 7.40
N SER A 30 -9.57 7.80 6.89
CA SER A 30 -10.63 6.93 7.41
C SER A 30 -10.10 5.64 7.98
N ARG A 31 -10.91 5.10 8.88
CA ARG A 31 -10.59 3.91 9.67
C ARG A 31 -11.52 2.78 9.27
N ARG A 32 -11.06 1.53 9.37
CA ARG A 32 -11.99 0.39 9.42
C ARG A 32 -12.76 0.45 10.75
N THR A 33 -14.07 0.29 10.73
CA THR A 33 -14.79 -0.40 11.82
C THR A 33 -14.61 -1.89 11.62
N THR A 34 -14.47 -2.64 12.72
CA THR A 34 -14.24 -4.09 12.73
C THR A 34 -15.21 -4.81 11.77
N HIS A 35 -14.67 -5.55 10.79
CA HIS A 35 -15.40 -6.31 9.72
C HIS A 35 -15.94 -5.55 8.49
N ASN A 36 -15.07 -4.83 7.73
CA ASN A 36 -15.33 -4.63 6.30
C ASN A 36 -14.14 -5.12 5.42
N PRO A 37 -14.15 -6.38 4.95
CA PRO A 37 -13.13 -6.93 4.05
C PRO A 37 -13.02 -6.19 2.71
N GLN A 38 -14.08 -5.47 2.30
CA GLN A 38 -14.17 -4.85 0.97
C GLN A 38 -13.31 -3.57 0.84
N GLY A 39 -13.08 -2.84 1.94
CA GLY A 39 -12.37 -1.55 1.89
C GLY A 39 -10.86 -1.64 1.60
N ASN A 40 -10.24 -2.79 1.91
CA ASN A 40 -8.82 -3.05 1.66
C ASN A 40 -8.58 -4.11 0.59
N GLY A 41 -9.64 -4.79 0.14
CA GLY A 41 -9.53 -5.90 -0.82
C GLY A 41 -8.93 -5.45 -2.15
N GLU A 42 -9.21 -4.22 -2.59
CA GLU A 42 -8.57 -3.67 -3.79
C GLU A 42 -7.06 -3.48 -3.58
N ALA A 43 -6.62 -2.92 -2.45
CA ALA A 43 -5.20 -2.74 -2.16
C ALA A 43 -4.48 -4.11 -2.06
N GLU A 44 -5.08 -5.10 -1.39
CA GLU A 44 -4.55 -6.47 -1.32
C GLU A 44 -4.47 -7.13 -2.70
N ARG A 45 -5.47 -6.91 -3.56
CA ARG A 45 -5.47 -7.39 -4.95
C ARG A 45 -4.35 -6.74 -5.75
N TYR A 46 -4.16 -5.42 -5.65
CA TYR A 46 -3.06 -4.73 -6.33
C TYR A 46 -1.69 -5.21 -5.85
N ASN A 47 -1.52 -5.42 -4.54
CA ASN A 47 -0.29 -6.01 -3.99
C ASN A 47 0.00 -7.37 -4.63
N GLY A 48 -1.01 -8.23 -4.78
CA GLY A 48 -0.88 -9.52 -5.45
C GLY A 48 -0.54 -9.41 -6.94
N ILE A 49 -1.11 -8.44 -7.66
CA ILE A 49 -0.80 -8.18 -9.07
C ILE A 49 0.64 -7.69 -9.23
N MET A 50 1.05 -6.70 -8.43
CA MET A 50 2.40 -6.17 -8.41
C MET A 50 3.42 -7.27 -8.15
N TRP A 51 3.18 -8.12 -7.14
CA TRP A 51 4.09 -9.22 -6.83
C TRP A 51 4.24 -10.22 -7.97
N LYS A 52 3.14 -10.54 -8.67
CA LYS A 52 3.17 -11.41 -9.86
C LYS A 52 3.96 -10.78 -11.01
N ALA A 53 3.77 -9.48 -11.27
CA ALA A 53 4.49 -8.75 -12.31
C ALA A 53 6.00 -8.68 -12.01
N VAL A 54 6.36 -8.33 -10.78
CA VAL A 54 7.74 -8.30 -10.30
C VAL A 54 8.39 -9.68 -10.42
N THR A 55 7.72 -10.73 -9.93
CA THR A 55 8.22 -12.11 -10.04
C THR A 55 8.42 -12.54 -11.50
N LEU A 56 7.52 -12.13 -12.40
CA LEU A 56 7.64 -12.43 -13.82
C LEU A 56 8.86 -11.73 -14.43
N ALA A 57 9.03 -10.43 -14.17
CA ALA A 57 10.16 -9.65 -14.67
C ALA A 57 11.50 -10.19 -14.15
N LEU A 58 11.59 -10.50 -12.85
CA LEU A 58 12.79 -11.10 -12.26
C LEU A 58 13.15 -12.42 -12.93
N LYS A 59 12.16 -13.30 -13.17
CA LYS A 59 12.37 -14.57 -13.87
C LYS A 59 12.80 -14.37 -15.33
N SER A 60 12.24 -13.41 -16.05
CA SER A 60 12.65 -13.14 -17.44
C SER A 60 14.07 -12.59 -17.53
N HIS A 61 14.54 -11.88 -16.50
CA HIS A 61 15.90 -11.35 -16.42
C HIS A 61 16.89 -12.26 -15.67
N ASN A 62 16.43 -13.42 -15.15
CA ASN A 62 17.21 -14.33 -14.31
C ASN A 62 17.85 -13.62 -13.09
N ILE A 63 17.13 -12.66 -12.52
CA ILE A 63 17.54 -11.89 -11.34
C ILE A 63 16.92 -12.53 -10.09
N ARG A 64 17.64 -12.49 -8.97
CA ARG A 64 17.15 -13.06 -7.71
C ARG A 64 16.07 -12.17 -7.07
N ILE A 65 15.18 -12.78 -6.30
CA ILE A 65 14.02 -12.09 -5.74
C ILE A 65 14.35 -11.01 -4.71
N GLU A 66 15.53 -11.10 -4.09
CA GLU A 66 16.04 -10.08 -3.17
C GLU A 66 16.37 -8.77 -3.88
N GLN A 67 16.52 -8.80 -5.21
CA GLN A 67 16.78 -7.65 -6.07
C GLN A 67 15.50 -7.16 -6.78
N TRP A 68 14.34 -7.32 -6.14
CA TRP A 68 13.04 -6.91 -6.70
C TRP A 68 13.00 -5.43 -7.12
N GLU A 69 13.79 -4.58 -6.48
CA GLU A 69 13.88 -3.15 -6.79
C GLU A 69 14.39 -2.90 -8.22
N GLU A 70 15.22 -3.79 -8.77
CA GLU A 70 15.78 -3.65 -10.14
C GLU A 70 14.73 -3.72 -11.24
N VAL A 71 13.53 -4.22 -10.93
CA VAL A 71 12.42 -4.35 -11.88
C VAL A 71 11.24 -3.41 -11.56
N ILE A 72 11.36 -2.57 -10.52
CA ILE A 72 10.38 -1.55 -10.18
C ILE A 72 11.01 -0.18 -10.48
N GLY A 73 10.55 0.45 -11.56
CA GLY A 73 10.97 1.79 -11.98
C GLY A 73 10.30 2.92 -11.21
#